data_AF-A0ABD3S130-F1
#
_entry.id   AF-A0ABD3S130-F1
#
_cell.length_a   1.000
_cell.length_b   1.000
_cell.length_c   1.000
_cell.angle_alpha   90.00
_cell.angle_beta   90.00
_cell.angle_gamma   90.00
#
_symmetry.space_group_name_H-M   'P 1'
#
loop_
_entity.id
_entity.type
_entity.pdbx_description
1 polymer ?
#
loop_
_entity_poly.entity_id
_entity_poly.type
_entity_poly.pdbx_seq_one_letter_code
_entity_poly.pdbx_strand_id
1 'polypeptide(L)'
;MDVKSTNASAILADPPPMNKSRLGIFSSLFPYSQSGPSISTNGVHSVTRKKPAKLDDVRSNGWLDAMKSSSPPRKRVHKEFNTIDIVSDDSEFAYQSWMIKYPSALNSFQIIMNRSRNRKLVLFLDYDGTLSPIVDDPDRAFMSRNMRSAVKSVAKYFPTAIISGRSRDKVYELVGLTELYYAGSHGMDIMFPSKDIMSENHLNCVKSTDSEGKEVNLFQPASEFITMINEVFRTFVRITKDIKGAKVENHKFCVSVHYRNVDENSWPVIAQLVHDILKDYPRLRLTHGRKVLEVRPVIDWDKGKAVEFLLESLGFSNQGDVLPIYIGDDRTDEDAFKVLRKEDRGYGILVSAVPKESNAFFSLRDTSEVQDFLDFLLRMAEDANTLEIERRSTEPYGYDTD
;
A
#
# COMPACT_ATOMS: atom_id res chain seq x y z
N MET A 1 -28.53 30.54 44.82
CA MET A 1 -28.20 29.19 44.32
C MET A 1 -27.14 29.40 43.26
N ASP A 2 -25.90 29.14 43.64
CA ASP A 2 -24.70 29.53 42.90
C ASP A 2 -24.49 28.69 41.64
N VAL A 3 -24.20 29.41 40.55
CA VAL A 3 -23.83 28.87 39.24
C VAL A 3 -22.32 28.58 39.26
N LYS A 4 -21.94 27.31 39.25
CA LYS A 4 -20.54 26.89 39.09
C LYS A 4 -20.20 26.78 37.60
N SER A 5 -19.25 27.62 37.17
CA SER A 5 -18.53 27.46 35.90
C SER A 5 -17.50 26.34 36.02
N THR A 6 -17.43 25.47 35.01
CA THR A 6 -16.31 24.54 34.82
C THR A 6 -15.49 24.93 33.60
N ASN A 7 -14.21 25.17 33.85
CA ASN A 7 -13.18 25.54 32.91
C ASN A 7 -12.97 24.49 31.83
N ALA A 8 -12.93 24.94 30.57
CA ALA A 8 -12.42 24.19 29.43
C ALA A 8 -10.89 24.35 29.37
N SER A 9 -10.17 23.23 29.38
CA SER A 9 -8.72 23.17 29.15
C SER A 9 -8.43 23.31 27.66
N ALA A 10 -7.57 24.27 27.31
CA ALA A 10 -7.08 24.50 25.97
C ALA A 10 -6.15 23.36 25.51
N ILE A 11 -6.48 22.75 24.37
CA ILE A 11 -5.60 21.81 23.65
C ILE A 11 -4.67 22.64 22.77
N LEU A 12 -3.36 22.49 23.00
CA LEU A 12 -2.28 23.03 22.17
C LEU A 12 -2.38 22.43 20.76
N ALA A 13 -2.69 23.26 19.77
CA ALA A 13 -2.60 22.94 18.35
C ALA A 13 -1.19 23.28 17.84
N ASP A 14 -0.58 22.36 17.10
CA ASP A 14 0.65 22.62 16.34
C ASP A 14 0.39 23.66 15.23
N PRO A 15 1.35 24.56 14.94
CA PRO A 15 1.18 25.54 13.87
C PRO A 15 1.29 24.89 12.47
N PRO A 16 0.48 25.34 11.49
CA PRO A 16 0.54 24.83 10.12
C PRO A 16 1.81 25.31 9.37
N PRO A 17 2.32 24.54 8.39
CA PRO A 17 3.49 24.96 7.63
C PRO A 17 3.15 26.11 6.67
N MET A 18 3.97 27.15 6.72
CA MET A 18 3.89 28.31 5.83
C MET A 18 4.30 27.95 4.41
N ASN A 19 3.38 28.18 3.48
CA ASN A 19 3.60 28.15 2.05
C ASN A 19 4.29 29.47 1.61
N LYS A 20 5.43 29.38 0.91
CA LYS A 20 5.93 30.46 0.05
C LYS A 20 6.51 29.86 -1.23
N SER A 21 5.72 29.93 -2.28
CA SER A 21 6.20 29.93 -3.66
C SER A 21 6.98 31.21 -3.93
N ARG A 22 8.11 31.11 -4.63
CA ARG A 22 8.58 32.10 -5.62
C ARG A 22 9.70 31.51 -6.47
N LEU A 23 9.44 31.56 -7.78
CA LEU A 23 10.35 31.29 -8.89
C LEU A 23 11.63 32.15 -8.80
N GLY A 24 12.76 31.57 -9.19
CA GLY A 24 14.04 32.27 -9.42
C GLY A 24 15.06 31.35 -10.10
N ILE A 25 15.56 31.80 -11.25
CA ILE A 25 16.35 31.08 -12.27
C ILE A 25 17.87 31.29 -12.03
N PHE A 26 18.64 30.19 -12.15
CA PHE A 26 20.09 30.01 -12.45
C PHE A 26 21.19 30.63 -11.55
N SER A 27 22.16 29.79 -11.15
CA SER A 27 23.56 29.88 -11.63
C SER A 27 24.42 28.67 -11.21
N SER A 28 25.35 28.33 -12.08
CA SER A 28 26.32 27.22 -12.14
C SER A 28 27.48 27.30 -11.13
N LEU A 29 28.35 26.27 -11.17
CA LEU A 29 29.76 26.14 -10.67
C LEU A 29 29.87 25.39 -9.32
N PHE A 30 30.69 24.36 -9.05
CA PHE A 30 31.73 23.55 -9.72
C PHE A 30 31.85 22.20 -8.94
N PRO A 31 32.51 21.15 -9.47
CA PRO A 31 32.61 19.83 -8.85
C PRO A 31 33.71 19.77 -7.78
N TYR A 32 33.45 19.13 -6.63
CA TYR A 32 34.46 18.94 -5.60
C TYR A 32 35.16 17.59 -5.73
N SER A 33 36.48 17.68 -5.61
CA SER A 33 37.52 16.70 -5.84
C SER A 33 37.54 15.51 -4.86
N GLN A 34 37.96 14.37 -5.39
CA GLN A 34 38.43 13.20 -4.64
C GLN A 34 39.60 13.56 -3.72
N SER A 35 39.51 13.11 -2.46
CA SER A 35 40.68 12.85 -1.61
C SER A 35 40.40 11.60 -0.80
N GLY A 36 40.92 10.46 -1.27
CA GLY A 36 40.90 9.21 -0.50
C GLY A 36 42.06 9.17 0.51
N PRO A 37 41.94 8.38 1.58
CA PRO A 37 43.09 7.84 2.27
C PRO A 37 43.36 6.40 1.80
N SER A 38 44.63 6.15 1.51
CA SER A 38 45.23 4.84 1.27
C SER A 38 45.03 3.89 2.45
N ILE A 39 44.41 2.73 2.21
CA ILE A 39 44.32 1.64 3.20
C ILE A 39 45.49 0.69 2.97
N SER A 40 46.39 0.61 3.96
CA SER A 40 47.43 -0.39 4.07
C SER A 40 46.85 -1.74 4.51
N THR A 41 47.19 -2.80 3.79
CA THR A 41 46.91 -4.19 4.14
C THR A 41 47.89 -4.70 5.20
N ASN A 42 47.39 -5.01 6.39
CA ASN A 42 47.75 -6.17 7.25
C ASN A 42 47.36 -5.89 8.71
N GLY A 43 46.39 -6.63 9.22
CA GLY A 43 45.98 -6.57 10.62
C GLY A 43 44.81 -7.51 10.89
N VAL A 44 45.12 -8.73 11.29
CA VAL A 44 44.15 -9.70 11.82
C VAL A 44 43.56 -9.10 13.11
N HIS A 45 42.31 -8.63 13.05
CA HIS A 45 41.58 -8.19 14.24
C HIS A 45 40.54 -9.24 14.63
N SER A 46 40.87 -9.97 15.69
CA SER A 46 39.93 -10.79 16.45
C SER A 46 38.79 -9.92 17.01
N VAL A 47 37.55 -10.23 16.65
CA VAL A 47 36.37 -9.58 17.22
C VAL A 47 36.21 -10.04 18.67
N THR A 48 36.57 -9.18 19.62
CA THR A 48 36.26 -9.38 21.04
C THR A 48 34.77 -9.12 21.28
N ARG A 49 34.10 -10.15 21.80
CA ARG A 49 32.69 -10.17 22.20
C ARG A 49 32.44 -9.13 23.30
N LYS A 50 31.98 -7.93 22.94
CA LYS A 50 31.47 -6.95 23.93
C LYS A 50 30.08 -7.40 24.43
N LYS A 51 29.91 -7.39 25.76
CA LYS A 51 28.63 -7.60 26.45
C LYS A 51 27.58 -6.58 25.96
N PRO A 52 26.28 -6.92 25.98
CA PRO A 52 25.24 -5.99 25.54
C PRO A 52 25.28 -4.74 26.43
N ALA A 53 25.39 -3.57 25.81
CA ALA A 53 25.22 -2.30 26.49
C ALA A 53 23.79 -2.21 27.04
N LYS A 54 23.64 -1.62 28.23
CA LYS A 54 22.34 -1.31 28.85
C LYS A 54 21.44 -0.61 27.82
N LEU A 55 20.21 -1.12 27.68
CA LEU A 55 19.15 -0.50 26.90
C LEU A 55 18.95 0.95 27.36
N ASP A 56 18.84 1.89 26.41
CA ASP A 56 18.29 3.21 26.69
C ASP A 56 16.77 3.03 26.91
N ASP A 57 16.37 2.77 28.16
CA ASP A 57 15.03 2.32 28.56
C ASP A 57 13.88 3.22 28.08
N VAL A 58 14.10 4.53 27.92
CA VAL A 58 13.00 5.49 27.65
C VAL A 58 12.56 5.48 26.17
N ARG A 59 13.49 5.26 25.22
CA ARG A 59 13.17 5.20 23.78
C ARG A 59 12.80 3.78 23.32
N SER A 60 13.33 2.78 24.03
CA SER A 60 13.07 1.35 23.81
C SER A 60 11.60 0.99 24.04
N ASN A 61 10.94 1.61 25.03
CA ASN A 61 9.54 1.33 25.35
C ASN A 61 8.58 1.76 24.24
N GLY A 62 8.79 2.93 23.63
CA GLY A 62 7.91 3.45 22.58
C GLY A 62 7.86 2.59 21.31
N TRP A 63 8.97 1.97 20.90
CA TRP A 63 8.97 1.06 19.74
C TRP A 63 8.50 -0.34 20.08
N LEU A 64 8.79 -0.84 21.29
CA LEU A 64 8.23 -2.11 21.73
C LEU A 64 6.71 -2.04 21.80
N ASP A 65 6.17 -0.91 22.24
CA ASP A 65 4.73 -0.67 22.24
C ASP A 65 4.18 -0.56 20.81
N ALA A 66 4.92 0.03 19.87
CA ALA A 66 4.56 0.02 18.44
C ALA A 66 4.59 -1.39 17.83
N MET A 67 5.57 -2.21 18.18
CA MET A 67 5.66 -3.61 17.73
C MET A 67 4.55 -4.50 18.30
N LYS A 68 4.16 -4.25 19.56
CA LYS A 68 3.06 -4.94 20.23
C LYS A 68 1.69 -4.49 19.71
N SER A 69 1.47 -3.19 19.50
CA SER A 69 0.20 -2.63 19.00
C SER A 69 -0.06 -2.95 17.53
N SER A 70 0.99 -3.09 16.71
CA SER A 70 0.89 -3.59 15.33
C SER A 70 0.60 -5.09 15.24
N SER A 71 0.48 -5.79 16.37
CA SER A 71 0.14 -7.21 16.44
C SER A 71 -1.31 -7.40 16.88
N PRO A 72 -2.28 -7.69 15.98
CA PRO A 72 -3.59 -8.14 16.42
C PRO A 72 -3.44 -9.40 17.30
N PRO A 73 -4.25 -9.55 18.37
CA PRO A 73 -4.19 -10.76 19.19
C PRO A 73 -4.48 -11.98 18.31
N ARG A 74 -3.72 -13.07 18.52
CA ARG A 74 -3.99 -14.38 17.91
C ARG A 74 -5.47 -14.71 18.10
N LYS A 75 -6.20 -15.09 17.04
CA LYS A 75 -7.38 -15.95 17.22
C LYS A 75 -6.88 -17.20 17.94
N ARG A 76 -7.19 -17.31 19.24
CA ARG A 76 -7.00 -18.57 19.98
C ARG A 76 -7.93 -19.57 19.31
N VAL A 77 -7.37 -20.48 18.53
CA VAL A 77 -8.08 -21.71 18.19
C VAL A 77 -8.16 -22.50 19.49
N HIS A 78 -9.25 -22.30 20.24
CA HIS A 78 -9.58 -23.13 21.38
C HIS A 78 -9.94 -24.51 20.83
N LYS A 79 -8.96 -25.40 20.85
CA LYS A 79 -9.19 -26.83 20.68
C LYS A 79 -9.63 -27.35 22.04
N GLU A 80 -10.95 -27.39 22.28
CA GLU A 80 -11.69 -28.46 22.98
C GLU A 80 -13.09 -28.02 23.43
N PHE A 81 -14.09 -28.72 22.88
CA PHE A 81 -15.46 -29.02 23.35
C PHE A 81 -16.47 -27.90 23.68
N ASN A 82 -17.55 -27.89 22.87
CA ASN A 82 -18.94 -27.48 23.19
C ASN A 82 -19.15 -26.29 24.12
N THR A 83 -18.82 -25.09 23.65
CA THR A 83 -19.56 -23.90 24.07
C THR A 83 -19.93 -23.12 22.81
N ILE A 84 -21.21 -22.86 22.66
CA ILE A 84 -21.74 -21.91 21.66
C ILE A 84 -21.06 -20.57 21.96
N ASP A 85 -20.17 -20.12 21.07
CA ASP A 85 -19.51 -18.82 21.18
C ASP A 85 -20.58 -17.73 21.10
N ILE A 86 -21.04 -17.27 22.27
CA ILE A 86 -21.79 -16.02 22.42
C ILE A 86 -20.78 -14.91 22.10
N VAL A 87 -20.73 -14.53 20.83
CA VAL A 87 -20.19 -13.21 20.43
C VAL A 87 -20.95 -12.20 21.27
N SER A 88 -20.27 -11.49 22.19
CA SER A 88 -20.95 -10.60 23.12
C SER A 88 -21.74 -9.54 22.35
N ASP A 89 -23.01 -9.31 22.72
CA ASP A 89 -23.91 -8.33 22.10
C ASP A 89 -23.23 -6.97 21.85
N ASP A 90 -22.33 -6.56 22.75
CA ASP A 90 -21.56 -5.31 22.65
C ASP A 90 -20.67 -5.22 21.40
N SER A 91 -20.12 -6.34 20.93
CA SER A 91 -19.19 -6.38 19.79
C SER A 91 -19.92 -6.30 18.45
N GLU A 92 -21.07 -6.95 18.35
CA GLU A 92 -21.96 -6.86 17.18
C GLU A 92 -22.58 -5.45 17.10
N PHE A 93 -23.02 -4.89 18.23
CA PHE A 93 -23.54 -3.52 18.29
C PHE A 93 -22.49 -2.48 17.87
N ALA A 94 -21.24 -2.63 18.32
CA ALA A 94 -20.14 -1.76 17.91
C ALA A 94 -19.86 -1.86 16.40
N TYR A 95 -19.92 -3.07 15.82
CA TYR A 95 -19.76 -3.27 14.39
C TYR A 95 -20.91 -2.64 13.58
N GLN A 96 -22.16 -2.81 14.01
CA GLN A 96 -23.33 -2.20 13.37
C GLN A 96 -23.27 -0.67 13.43
N SER A 97 -22.89 -0.09 14.58
CA SER A 97 -22.69 1.35 14.72
C SER A 97 -21.58 1.86 13.79
N TRP A 98 -20.51 1.09 13.64
CA TRP A 98 -19.42 1.40 12.71
C TRP A 98 -19.87 1.34 11.24
N MET A 99 -20.71 0.38 10.87
CA MET A 99 -21.26 0.28 9.51
C MET A 99 -22.19 1.46 9.15
N ILE A 100 -22.75 2.19 10.11
CA ILE A 100 -23.49 3.43 9.82
C ILE A 100 -22.53 4.51 9.29
N LYS A 101 -21.30 4.57 9.83
CA LYS A 101 -20.26 5.52 9.40
C LYS A 101 -19.55 5.06 8.12
N TYR A 102 -19.40 3.74 7.94
CA TYR A 102 -18.74 3.12 6.80
C TYR A 102 -19.65 2.04 6.20
N PRO A 103 -20.70 2.43 5.45
CA PRO A 103 -21.69 1.50 4.92
C PRO A 103 -21.08 0.48 3.96
N SER A 104 -21.68 -0.72 3.91
CA SER A 104 -21.26 -1.77 2.98
C SER A 104 -21.30 -1.27 1.53
N ALA A 105 -20.20 -1.43 0.81
CA ALA A 105 -20.11 -1.07 -0.60
C ALA A 105 -21.01 -1.94 -1.48
N LEU A 106 -21.28 -3.20 -1.09
CA LEU A 106 -22.25 -4.06 -1.77
C LEU A 106 -23.67 -3.53 -1.62
N ASN A 107 -24.08 -3.20 -0.39
CA ASN A 107 -25.41 -2.64 -0.13
C ASN A 107 -25.56 -1.22 -0.73
N SER A 108 -24.45 -0.49 -0.86
CA SER A 108 -24.39 0.86 -1.43
C SER A 108 -24.04 0.86 -2.93
N PHE A 109 -24.00 -0.31 -3.58
CA PHE A 109 -23.46 -0.44 -4.94
C PHE A 109 -24.17 0.50 -5.92
N GLN A 110 -25.49 0.58 -5.87
CA GLN A 110 -26.26 1.48 -6.75
C GLN A 110 -25.92 2.95 -6.53
N ILE A 111 -25.63 3.37 -5.30
CA ILE A 111 -25.22 4.75 -4.96
C ILE A 111 -23.84 5.04 -5.56
N ILE A 112 -22.90 4.10 -5.39
CA ILE A 112 -21.54 4.19 -5.96
C ILE A 112 -21.62 4.33 -7.49
N MET A 113 -22.39 3.46 -8.14
CA MET A 113 -22.48 3.42 -9.60
C MET A 113 -23.33 4.55 -10.20
N ASN A 114 -24.27 5.13 -9.44
CA ASN A 114 -24.98 6.32 -9.91
C ASN A 114 -24.03 7.50 -10.13
N ARG A 115 -22.94 7.57 -9.37
CA ARG A 115 -21.91 8.59 -9.54
C ARG A 115 -20.97 8.31 -10.71
N SER A 116 -20.85 7.06 -11.14
CA SER A 116 -20.07 6.72 -12.34
C SER A 116 -20.79 7.04 -13.64
N ARG A 117 -22.05 7.52 -13.59
CA ARG A 117 -22.77 7.96 -14.78
C ARG A 117 -21.99 9.05 -15.52
N ASN A 118 -21.69 8.80 -16.79
CA ASN A 118 -20.89 9.66 -17.66
C ASN A 118 -19.42 9.84 -17.24
N ARG A 119 -18.90 9.01 -16.32
CA ARG A 119 -17.50 9.00 -15.91
C ARG A 119 -16.87 7.65 -16.23
N LYS A 120 -15.59 7.66 -16.58
CA LYS A 120 -14.78 6.45 -16.69
C LYS A 120 -14.46 5.94 -15.28
N LEU A 121 -14.54 4.63 -15.07
CA LEU A 121 -14.14 4.01 -13.81
C LEU A 121 -12.68 3.58 -13.90
N VAL A 122 -11.93 3.79 -12.83
CA VAL A 122 -10.55 3.29 -12.67
C VAL A 122 -10.47 2.57 -11.32
N LEU A 123 -9.94 1.35 -11.32
CA LEU A 123 -9.85 0.52 -10.13
C LEU A 123 -8.42 0.48 -9.61
N PHE A 124 -8.27 0.69 -8.30
CA PHE A 124 -7.04 0.50 -7.56
C PHE A 124 -7.27 -0.53 -6.46
N LEU A 125 -6.45 -1.57 -6.44
CA LEU A 125 -6.64 -2.71 -5.56
C LEU A 125 -5.36 -2.96 -4.77
N ASP A 126 -5.46 -2.96 -3.45
CA ASP A 126 -4.41 -3.55 -2.64
C ASP A 126 -4.38 -5.08 -2.78
N TYR A 127 -3.29 -5.73 -2.36
CA TYR A 127 -3.11 -7.17 -2.51
C TYR A 127 -3.38 -7.96 -1.21
N ASP A 128 -2.52 -7.81 -0.20
CA ASP A 128 -2.56 -8.62 1.01
C ASP A 128 -3.67 -8.15 1.95
N GLY A 129 -4.64 -9.00 2.29
CA GLY A 129 -5.82 -8.63 3.08
C GLY A 129 -6.98 -8.12 2.24
N THR A 130 -6.76 -7.84 0.96
CA THR A 130 -7.78 -7.33 0.02
C THR A 130 -8.12 -8.35 -1.07
N LEU A 131 -7.15 -8.72 -1.91
CA LEU A 131 -7.32 -9.70 -2.98
C LEU A 131 -6.86 -11.11 -2.58
N SER A 132 -5.97 -11.20 -1.60
CA SER A 132 -5.50 -12.45 -1.00
C SER A 132 -5.70 -12.39 0.51
N PRO A 133 -6.10 -13.49 1.18
CA PRO A 133 -6.17 -13.49 2.64
C PRO A 133 -4.79 -13.28 3.26
N ILE A 134 -4.78 -12.72 4.47
CA ILE A 134 -3.56 -12.57 5.27
C ILE A 134 -3.13 -13.94 5.79
N VAL A 135 -1.89 -14.33 5.46
CA VAL A 135 -1.30 -15.62 5.83
C VAL A 135 -0.01 -15.44 6.62
N ASP A 136 0.42 -16.50 7.32
CA ASP A 136 1.66 -16.50 8.10
C ASP A 136 2.92 -16.47 7.26
N ASP A 137 2.90 -17.16 6.13
CA ASP A 137 4.00 -17.17 5.16
C ASP A 137 3.65 -16.24 3.98
N PRO A 138 4.31 -15.06 3.86
CA PRO A 138 4.05 -14.12 2.78
C PRO A 138 4.21 -14.73 1.39
N ASP A 139 5.05 -15.75 1.20
CA ASP A 139 5.23 -16.41 -0.09
C ASP A 139 4.04 -17.27 -0.51
N ARG A 140 3.09 -17.51 0.40
CA ARG A 140 1.86 -18.30 0.21
C ARG A 140 0.58 -17.48 0.20
N ALA A 141 0.69 -16.16 0.16
CA ALA A 141 -0.47 -15.25 0.03
C ALA A 141 -1.01 -15.32 -1.40
N PHE A 142 -1.62 -16.44 -1.77
CA PHE A 142 -2.16 -16.65 -3.11
C PHE A 142 -3.59 -16.12 -3.20
N MET A 143 -3.84 -15.33 -4.24
CA MET A 143 -5.17 -15.00 -4.72
C MET A 143 -5.88 -16.28 -5.22
N SER A 144 -7.19 -16.42 -4.93
CA SER A 144 -7.97 -17.54 -5.43
C SER A 144 -8.12 -17.48 -6.97
N ARG A 145 -8.39 -18.63 -7.60
CA ARG A 145 -8.65 -18.67 -9.06
C ARG A 145 -9.85 -17.79 -9.44
N ASN A 146 -10.88 -17.78 -8.60
CA ASN A 146 -12.10 -17.00 -8.83
C ASN A 146 -11.80 -15.50 -8.72
N MET A 147 -11.10 -15.06 -7.68
CA MET A 147 -10.67 -13.68 -7.53
C MET A 147 -9.79 -13.24 -8.70
N ARG A 148 -8.82 -14.06 -9.13
CA ARG A 148 -7.98 -13.77 -10.29
C ARG A 148 -8.81 -13.62 -11.56
N SER A 149 -9.82 -14.47 -11.75
CA SER A 149 -10.75 -14.37 -12.87
C SER A 149 -11.59 -13.09 -12.79
N ALA A 150 -12.07 -12.71 -11.61
CA ALA A 150 -12.83 -11.48 -11.40
C ALA A 150 -11.98 -10.25 -11.76
N VAL A 151 -10.77 -10.14 -11.20
CA VAL A 151 -9.81 -9.06 -11.51
C VAL A 151 -9.50 -9.01 -13.00
N LYS A 152 -9.24 -10.15 -13.63
CA LYS A 152 -9.00 -10.25 -15.08
C LYS A 152 -10.19 -9.76 -15.89
N SER A 153 -11.40 -10.12 -15.50
CA SER A 153 -12.61 -9.75 -16.24
C SER A 153 -12.93 -8.26 -16.08
N VAL A 154 -12.84 -7.68 -14.88
CA VAL A 154 -13.05 -6.23 -14.70
C VAL A 154 -12.00 -5.39 -15.42
N ALA A 155 -10.76 -5.88 -15.50
CA ALA A 155 -9.67 -5.19 -16.21
C ALA A 155 -9.90 -5.06 -17.72
N LYS A 156 -10.82 -5.84 -18.31
CA LYS A 156 -11.23 -5.67 -19.71
C LYS A 156 -12.07 -4.41 -19.94
N TYR A 157 -12.79 -3.96 -18.91
CA TYR A 157 -13.73 -2.84 -18.98
C TYR A 157 -13.18 -1.58 -18.32
N PHE A 158 -12.36 -1.74 -17.27
CA PHE A 158 -11.87 -0.65 -16.44
C PHE A 158 -10.35 -0.73 -16.29
N PRO A 159 -9.59 0.37 -16.53
CA PRO A 159 -8.19 0.42 -16.15
C PRO A 159 -8.03 0.03 -14.68
N THR A 160 -7.18 -0.97 -14.44
CA THR A 160 -7.05 -1.60 -13.11
C THR A 160 -5.58 -1.67 -12.71
N ALA A 161 -5.29 -1.22 -11.49
CA ALA A 161 -3.97 -1.22 -10.91
C ALA A 161 -3.92 -1.98 -9.59
N ILE A 162 -2.87 -2.78 -9.38
CA ILE A 162 -2.57 -3.38 -8.09
C ILE A 162 -1.50 -2.55 -7.40
N ILE A 163 -1.77 -2.07 -6.18
CA ILE A 163 -0.86 -1.25 -5.38
C ILE A 163 -0.51 -1.98 -4.09
N SER A 164 0.74 -2.45 -3.96
CA SER A 164 1.17 -3.33 -2.87
C SER A 164 2.43 -2.83 -2.17
N GLY A 165 2.59 -3.18 -0.89
CA GLY A 165 3.85 -3.05 -0.16
C GLY A 165 4.94 -4.02 -0.63
N ARG A 166 4.54 -5.15 -1.24
CA ARG A 166 5.47 -6.14 -1.83
C ARG A 166 6.28 -5.53 -2.97
N SER A 167 7.42 -6.14 -3.32
CA SER A 167 8.07 -5.81 -4.59
C SER A 167 7.12 -6.05 -5.75
N ARG A 168 7.25 -5.20 -6.78
CA ARG A 168 6.44 -5.30 -8.00
C ARG A 168 6.52 -6.70 -8.60
N ASP A 169 7.73 -7.23 -8.75
CA ASP A 169 7.94 -8.54 -9.38
C ASP A 169 7.26 -9.67 -8.60
N LYS A 170 7.25 -9.59 -7.25
CA LYS A 170 6.60 -10.60 -6.41
C LYS A 170 5.08 -10.55 -6.52
N VAL A 171 4.48 -9.36 -6.46
CA VAL A 171 3.02 -9.25 -6.63
C VAL A 171 2.60 -9.58 -8.06
N TYR A 172 3.43 -9.27 -9.05
CA TYR A 172 3.23 -9.68 -10.44
C TYR A 172 3.24 -11.20 -10.59
N GLU A 173 4.22 -11.90 -9.99
CA GLU A 173 4.31 -13.36 -10.00
C GLU A 173 3.06 -14.02 -9.39
N LEU A 174 2.58 -13.50 -8.25
CA LEU A 174 1.41 -14.02 -7.56
C LEU A 174 0.10 -13.81 -8.34
N VAL A 175 -0.02 -12.67 -9.03
CA VAL A 175 -1.24 -12.30 -9.77
C VAL A 175 -1.23 -12.84 -11.20
N GLY A 176 -0.13 -12.68 -11.93
CA GLY A 176 0.11 -13.19 -13.29
C GLY A 176 -0.85 -12.65 -14.36
N LEU A 177 -1.22 -11.37 -14.32
CA LEU A 177 -2.10 -10.74 -15.31
C LEU A 177 -1.36 -9.58 -15.99
N THR A 178 -1.06 -9.72 -17.29
CA THR A 178 -0.26 -8.75 -18.07
C THR A 178 -0.98 -7.43 -18.37
N GLU A 179 -2.30 -7.43 -18.25
CA GLU A 179 -3.20 -6.32 -18.57
C GLU A 179 -3.35 -5.29 -17.44
N LEU A 180 -2.75 -5.55 -16.27
CA LEU A 180 -2.84 -4.68 -15.10
C LEU A 180 -1.65 -3.74 -14.98
N TYR A 181 -1.88 -2.61 -14.33
CA TYR A 181 -0.82 -1.79 -13.77
C TYR A 181 -0.35 -2.40 -12.45
N TYR A 182 0.95 -2.39 -12.18
CA TYR A 182 1.51 -2.90 -10.93
C TYR A 182 2.37 -1.86 -10.26
N ALA A 183 2.01 -1.47 -9.05
CA ALA A 183 2.74 -0.54 -8.21
C ALA A 183 3.25 -1.28 -6.96
N GLY A 184 4.51 -1.72 -7.01
CA GLY A 184 5.18 -2.37 -5.89
C GLY A 184 5.88 -1.38 -4.97
N SER A 185 6.37 -1.88 -3.83
CA SER A 185 7.16 -1.13 -2.85
C SER A 185 6.41 0.10 -2.35
N HIS A 186 5.13 -0.06 -2.01
CA HIS A 186 4.20 1.03 -1.66
C HIS A 186 4.05 2.08 -2.78
N GLY A 187 4.18 1.65 -4.03
CA GLY A 187 4.05 2.48 -5.21
C GLY A 187 5.34 3.13 -5.71
N MET A 188 6.51 2.79 -5.17
CA MET A 188 7.81 3.29 -5.65
C MET A 188 8.37 2.51 -6.85
N ASP A 189 7.73 1.42 -7.27
CA ASP A 189 8.08 0.68 -8.49
C ASP A 189 6.81 0.40 -9.30
N ILE A 190 6.49 1.27 -10.25
CA ILE A 190 5.28 1.17 -11.06
C ILE A 190 5.63 0.59 -12.43
N MET A 191 4.85 -0.38 -12.89
CA MET A 191 4.92 -0.96 -14.23
C MET A 191 3.57 -0.82 -14.92
N PHE A 192 3.65 -0.42 -16.18
CA PHE A 192 2.52 -0.24 -17.07
C PHE A 192 2.21 -1.54 -17.82
N PRO A 193 0.94 -1.80 -18.20
CA PRO A 193 0.59 -2.89 -19.09
C PRO A 193 1.37 -2.77 -20.40
N SER A 194 1.76 -3.90 -21.01
CA SER A 194 2.61 -3.87 -22.22
C SER A 194 2.00 -3.16 -23.43
N LYS A 195 0.69 -2.88 -23.43
CA LYS A 195 0.00 -2.17 -24.52
C LYS A 195 -0.01 -0.65 -24.31
N ASP A 196 0.26 -0.17 -23.09
CA ASP A 196 0.34 1.25 -22.77
C ASP A 196 1.78 1.74 -22.94
N ILE A 197 2.06 2.30 -24.12
CA ILE A 197 3.27 3.06 -24.36
C ILE A 197 3.00 4.50 -23.92
N MET A 198 3.46 4.86 -22.73
CA MET A 198 3.40 6.24 -22.26
C MET A 198 4.31 7.17 -23.07
N SER A 199 3.91 8.44 -23.15
CA SER A 199 4.71 9.55 -23.67
C SER A 199 6.02 9.67 -22.90
N GLU A 200 7.14 9.73 -23.61
CA GLU A 200 8.53 9.57 -23.14
C GLU A 200 9.06 10.67 -22.19
N ASN A 201 8.21 11.51 -21.60
CA ASN A 201 8.62 12.80 -21.05
C ASN A 201 8.71 12.89 -19.51
N HIS A 202 8.46 11.83 -18.74
CA HIS A 202 8.63 11.89 -17.28
C HIS A 202 10.05 11.44 -16.86
N LEU A 203 10.76 12.27 -16.09
CA LEU A 203 12.16 12.07 -15.65
C LEU A 203 12.46 10.75 -14.92
N ASN A 204 11.43 10.10 -14.36
CA ASN A 204 11.55 8.85 -13.60
C ASN A 204 11.01 7.64 -14.36
N CYS A 205 10.63 7.82 -15.63
CA CYS A 205 10.25 6.73 -16.51
C CYS A 205 11.50 6.06 -17.08
N VAL A 206 11.58 4.75 -16.93
CA VAL A 206 12.71 3.93 -17.40
C VAL A 206 12.16 2.81 -18.27
N LYS A 207 12.69 2.65 -19.49
CA LYS A 207 12.46 1.45 -20.30
C LYS A 207 13.32 0.33 -19.75
N SER A 208 12.72 -0.80 -19.39
CA SER A 208 13.42 -2.01 -18.96
C SER A 208 12.95 -3.19 -19.81
N THR A 209 13.67 -4.30 -19.78
CA THR A 209 13.16 -5.58 -20.28
C THR A 209 12.67 -6.42 -19.12
N ASP A 210 11.55 -7.14 -19.31
CA ASP A 210 11.11 -8.17 -18.39
C ASP A 210 11.97 -9.45 -18.52
N SER A 211 11.66 -10.46 -17.71
CA SER A 211 12.36 -11.76 -17.74
C SER A 211 12.25 -12.51 -19.07
N GLU A 212 11.32 -12.12 -19.93
CA GLU A 212 11.09 -12.70 -21.27
C GLU A 212 11.68 -11.83 -22.39
N GLY A 213 12.37 -10.74 -22.05
CA GLY A 213 13.02 -9.84 -22.99
C GLY A 213 12.08 -8.80 -23.61
N LYS A 214 10.85 -8.65 -23.10
CA LYS A 214 9.87 -7.69 -23.60
C LYS A 214 10.07 -6.32 -22.94
N GLU A 215 9.98 -5.24 -23.71
CA GLU A 215 10.03 -3.89 -23.16
C GLU A 215 8.87 -3.62 -22.20
N VAL A 216 9.21 -3.11 -21.02
CA VAL A 216 8.30 -2.65 -19.98
C VAL A 216 8.62 -1.21 -19.62
N ASN A 217 7.59 -0.37 -19.52
CA ASN A 217 7.70 0.98 -19.04
C ASN A 217 7.60 0.97 -17.52
N LEU A 218 8.60 1.53 -16.85
CA LEU A 218 8.67 1.59 -15.40
C LEU A 218 8.66 3.04 -14.93
N PHE A 219 8.07 3.31 -13.78
CA PHE A 219 8.22 4.58 -13.08
C PHE A 219 8.76 4.33 -11.67
N GLN A 220 9.92 4.94 -11.35
CA GLN A 220 10.70 4.65 -10.15
C GLN A 220 11.20 5.94 -9.47
N PRO A 221 10.36 6.61 -8.66
CA PRO A 221 10.69 7.89 -8.04
C PRO A 221 11.79 7.77 -6.97
N ALA A 222 12.10 6.55 -6.53
CA ALA A 222 13.11 6.26 -5.52
C ALA A 222 14.39 5.62 -6.10
N SER A 223 14.60 5.67 -7.43
CA SER A 223 15.70 4.98 -8.14
C SER A 223 17.09 5.24 -7.54
N GLU A 224 17.36 6.45 -7.07
CA GLU A 224 18.64 6.81 -6.42
C GLU A 224 18.93 6.02 -5.13
N PHE A 225 17.92 5.44 -4.49
CA PHE A 225 18.06 4.71 -3.22
C PHE A 225 18.39 3.22 -3.39
N ILE A 226 18.35 2.67 -4.60
CA ILE A 226 18.49 1.22 -4.84
C ILE A 226 19.79 0.67 -4.23
N THR A 227 20.91 1.35 -4.46
CA THR A 227 22.21 0.92 -3.93
C THR A 227 22.23 0.92 -2.41
N MET A 228 21.67 1.97 -1.78
CA MET A 228 21.59 2.10 -0.32
C MET A 228 20.67 1.03 0.29
N ILE A 229 19.51 0.78 -0.32
CA ILE A 229 18.57 -0.25 0.14
C ILE A 229 19.20 -1.64 0.06
N ASN A 230 19.92 -1.95 -1.01
CA ASN A 230 20.63 -3.22 -1.17
C ASN A 230 21.74 -3.41 -0.12
N GLU A 231 22.43 -2.33 0.24
CA GLU A 231 23.44 -2.35 1.31
C GLU A 231 22.80 -2.64 2.68
N VAL A 232 21.72 -1.92 3.01
CA VAL A 232 20.97 -2.12 4.26
C VAL A 232 20.40 -3.54 4.33
N PHE A 233 19.84 -4.06 3.23
CA PHE A 233 19.35 -5.43 3.15
C PHE A 233 20.43 -6.46 3.50
N ARG A 234 21.62 -6.36 2.86
CA ARG A 234 22.74 -7.28 3.14
C ARG A 234 23.18 -7.20 4.60
N THR A 235 23.18 -6.00 5.17
CA THR A 235 23.50 -5.79 6.58
C THR A 235 22.46 -6.43 7.50
N PHE A 236 21.17 -6.24 7.24
CA PHE A 236 20.10 -6.87 8.02
C PHE A 236 20.14 -8.39 7.94
N VAL A 237 20.36 -8.98 6.76
CA VAL A 237 20.54 -10.43 6.61
C VAL A 237 21.69 -10.93 7.50
N ARG A 238 22.82 -10.21 7.51
CA ARG A 238 23.99 -10.59 8.32
C ARG A 238 23.73 -10.51 9.83
N ILE A 239 23.12 -9.43 10.32
CA ILE A 239 22.94 -9.21 11.77
C ILE A 239 21.78 -10.03 12.36
N THR A 240 20.81 -10.42 11.55
CA THR A 240 19.64 -11.22 12.00
C THR A 240 19.82 -12.73 11.82
N LYS A 241 20.92 -13.16 11.18
CA LYS A 241 21.19 -14.57 10.82
C LYS A 241 21.00 -15.56 11.97
N ASP A 242 21.43 -15.20 13.17
CA ASP A 242 21.40 -16.07 14.34
C ASP A 242 20.10 -15.98 15.16
N ILE A 243 19.16 -15.12 14.74
CA ILE A 243 17.86 -14.95 15.41
C ILE A 243 16.85 -15.89 14.76
N LYS A 244 16.59 -17.02 15.43
CA LYS A 244 15.65 -18.04 14.95
C LYS A 244 14.28 -17.44 14.66
N GLY A 245 13.79 -17.64 13.44
CA GLY A 245 12.48 -17.18 12.98
C GLY A 245 12.46 -15.78 12.36
N ALA A 246 13.57 -15.03 12.43
CA ALA A 246 13.68 -13.74 11.74
C ALA A 246 13.87 -13.98 10.24
N LYS A 247 13.15 -13.21 9.40
CA LYS A 247 13.30 -13.24 7.93
C LYS A 247 13.49 -11.81 7.44
N VAL A 248 14.47 -11.61 6.56
CA VAL A 248 14.70 -10.31 5.92
C VAL A 248 14.32 -10.43 4.45
N GLU A 249 13.48 -9.52 3.96
CA GLU A 249 13.03 -9.48 2.57
C GLU A 249 13.43 -8.17 1.91
N ASN A 250 13.89 -8.25 0.65
CA ASN A 250 14.19 -7.10 -0.18
C ASN A 250 13.02 -6.85 -1.13
N HIS A 251 12.38 -5.70 -0.99
CA HIS A 251 11.29 -5.25 -1.85
C HIS A 251 11.75 -4.15 -2.82
N LYS A 252 13.04 -4.13 -3.20
CA LYS A 252 13.71 -3.19 -4.11
C LYS A 252 13.87 -1.77 -3.56
N PHE A 253 12.79 -1.13 -3.14
CA PHE A 253 12.79 0.20 -2.49
C PHE A 253 12.38 0.12 -1.02
N CYS A 254 12.26 -1.07 -0.45
CA CYS A 254 11.95 -1.30 0.95
C CYS A 254 12.67 -2.56 1.43
N VAL A 255 13.09 -2.59 2.68
CA VAL A 255 13.61 -3.79 3.35
C VAL A 255 12.70 -4.13 4.53
N SER A 256 12.21 -5.36 4.57
CA SER A 256 11.34 -5.84 5.63
C SER A 256 12.08 -6.82 6.53
N VAL A 257 12.03 -6.60 7.84
CA VAL A 257 12.52 -7.53 8.87
C VAL A 257 11.31 -8.10 9.60
N HIS A 258 10.94 -9.32 9.24
CA HIS A 258 9.82 -10.04 9.83
C HIS A 258 10.23 -10.66 11.15
N TYR A 259 9.43 -10.40 12.19
CA TYR A 259 9.62 -10.95 13.53
C TYR A 259 8.42 -11.79 13.99
N ARG A 260 7.53 -12.15 13.07
CA ARG A 260 6.31 -12.93 13.37
C ARG A 260 6.59 -14.28 14.03
N ASN A 261 7.64 -14.96 13.57
CA ASN A 261 8.03 -16.29 14.01
C ASN A 261 9.21 -16.25 15.01
N VAL A 262 9.57 -15.05 15.48
CA VAL A 262 10.64 -14.83 16.46
C VAL A 262 10.07 -14.90 17.87
N ASP A 263 10.83 -15.53 18.76
CA ASP A 263 10.51 -15.55 20.19
C ASP A 263 10.37 -14.11 20.75
N GLU A 264 9.30 -13.86 21.51
CA GLU A 264 8.96 -12.51 21.99
C GLU A 264 10.07 -11.87 22.83
N ASN A 265 10.88 -12.67 23.53
CA ASN A 265 12.02 -12.17 24.31
C ASN A 265 13.14 -11.61 23.41
N SER A 266 13.16 -11.97 22.12
CA SER A 266 14.13 -11.50 21.14
C SER A 266 13.63 -10.28 20.34
N TRP A 267 12.38 -9.85 20.50
CA TRP A 267 11.85 -8.67 19.80
C TRP A 267 12.62 -7.37 20.12
N PRO A 268 12.97 -7.07 21.40
CA PRO A 268 13.78 -5.88 21.70
C PRO A 268 15.14 -5.92 21.01
N VAL A 269 15.74 -7.10 20.90
CA VAL A 269 17.04 -7.27 20.25
C VAL A 269 16.94 -6.94 18.75
N ILE A 270 15.90 -7.43 18.06
CA ILE A 270 15.67 -7.10 16.64
C ILE A 270 15.45 -5.60 16.46
N ALA A 271 14.58 -5.00 17.27
CA ALA A 271 14.27 -3.58 17.17
C ALA A 271 15.52 -2.72 17.33
N GLN A 272 16.34 -3.05 18.34
CA GLN A 272 17.58 -2.34 18.62
C GLN A 272 18.59 -2.49 17.47
N LEU A 273 18.78 -3.71 16.94
CA LEU A 273 19.67 -3.97 15.81
C LEU A 273 19.27 -3.17 14.58
N VAL A 274 17.98 -3.20 14.20
CA VAL A 274 17.47 -2.46 13.04
C VAL A 274 17.65 -0.96 13.24
N HIS A 275 17.32 -0.44 14.41
CA HIS A 275 17.47 0.98 14.69
C HIS A 275 18.92 1.44 14.71
N ASP A 276 19.83 0.67 15.31
CA ASP A 276 21.24 1.05 15.40
C ASP A 276 21.89 1.17 14.03
N ILE A 277 21.57 0.26 13.10
CA ILE A 277 22.01 0.40 11.71
C ILE A 277 21.41 1.64 11.06
N LEU A 278 20.13 1.93 11.31
CA LEU A 278 19.44 3.04 10.65
C LEU A 278 20.00 4.42 11.05
N LYS A 279 20.71 4.54 12.18
CA LYS A 279 21.40 5.77 12.59
C LYS A 279 22.39 6.27 11.53
N ASP A 280 22.99 5.35 10.77
CA ASP A 280 23.96 5.67 9.73
C ASP A 280 23.29 6.02 8.38
N TYR A 281 21.97 5.87 8.27
CA TYR A 281 21.19 6.10 7.04
C TYR A 281 20.05 7.12 7.28
N PRO A 282 20.35 8.41 7.49
CA PRO A 282 19.34 9.43 7.83
C PRO A 282 18.30 9.70 6.72
N ARG A 283 18.56 9.25 5.49
CA ARG A 283 17.62 9.34 4.36
C ARG A 283 16.65 8.15 4.29
N LEU A 284 16.71 7.23 5.26
CA LEU A 284 15.79 6.11 5.41
C LEU A 284 14.98 6.28 6.70
N ARG A 285 13.76 5.73 6.70
CA ARG A 285 12.88 5.70 7.87
C ARG A 285 12.43 4.29 8.20
N LEU A 286 12.25 4.05 9.49
CA LEU A 286 11.63 2.83 10.02
C LEU A 286 10.12 3.02 10.12
N THR A 287 9.38 2.10 9.52
CA THR A 287 7.94 1.94 9.70
C THR A 287 7.62 0.56 10.28
N HIS A 288 6.43 0.47 10.89
CA HIS A 288 5.98 -0.74 11.58
C HIS A 288 4.73 -1.23 10.87
N GLY A 289 4.76 -2.48 10.42
CA GLY A 289 3.63 -3.22 9.89
C GLY A 289 3.26 -4.38 10.82
N ARG A 290 2.36 -5.26 10.38
CA ARG A 290 1.87 -6.39 11.19
C ARG A 290 2.95 -7.46 11.41
N LYS A 291 3.68 -7.33 12.52
CA LYS A 291 4.84 -8.17 12.91
C LYS A 291 6.02 -8.08 11.93
N VAL A 292 6.24 -6.88 11.39
CA VAL A 292 7.32 -6.56 10.47
C VAL A 292 7.84 -5.14 10.72
N LEU A 293 9.16 -4.98 10.65
CA LEU A 293 9.85 -3.69 10.63
C LEU A 293 10.24 -3.38 9.19
N GLU A 294 9.77 -2.26 8.65
CA GLU A 294 10.00 -1.87 7.26
C GLU A 294 10.93 -0.67 7.20
N VAL A 295 11.98 -0.75 6.40
CA VAL A 295 12.90 0.35 6.15
C VAL A 295 12.73 0.84 4.72
N ARG A 296 12.36 2.11 4.58
CA ARG A 296 12.05 2.72 3.28
C ARG A 296 12.68 4.11 3.12
N PRO A 297 12.92 4.59 1.90
CA PRO A 297 13.36 5.95 1.64
C PRO A 297 12.46 7.02 2.26
N VAL A 298 13.08 8.10 2.71
CA VAL A 298 12.40 9.35 3.10
C VAL A 298 12.22 10.19 1.84
N ILE A 299 11.13 9.94 1.13
CA ILE A 299 10.69 10.72 -0.02
C ILE A 299 9.20 11.06 0.16
N ASP A 300 8.74 12.12 -0.51
CA ASP A 300 7.33 12.50 -0.58
C ASP A 300 6.58 11.56 -1.55
N TRP A 301 6.46 10.30 -1.14
CA TRP A 301 5.78 9.26 -1.90
C TRP A 301 5.09 8.25 -0.98
N ASP A 302 3.85 7.91 -1.34
CA ASP A 302 3.00 6.92 -0.69
C ASP A 302 2.02 6.32 -1.71
N LYS A 303 1.13 5.42 -1.24
CA LYS A 303 0.12 4.80 -2.11
C LYS A 303 -0.85 5.83 -2.70
N GLY A 304 -1.13 6.93 -2.00
CA GLY A 304 -1.94 8.04 -2.52
C GLY A 304 -1.25 8.75 -3.69
N LYS A 305 0.04 9.04 -3.58
CA LYS A 305 0.85 9.56 -4.69
C LYS A 305 0.91 8.62 -5.88
N ALA A 306 0.97 7.31 -5.64
CA ALA A 306 0.87 6.33 -6.71
C ALA A 306 -0.49 6.38 -7.43
N VAL A 307 -1.59 6.54 -6.69
CA VAL A 307 -2.94 6.74 -7.28
C VAL A 307 -3.00 8.03 -8.11
N GLU A 308 -2.49 9.15 -7.60
CA GLU A 308 -2.46 10.42 -8.33
C GLU A 308 -1.67 10.29 -9.65
N PHE A 309 -0.49 9.69 -9.58
CA PHE A 309 0.39 9.46 -10.73
C PHE A 309 -0.26 8.55 -11.78
N LEU A 310 -0.90 7.46 -11.35
CA LEU A 310 -1.58 6.53 -12.27
C LEU A 310 -2.78 7.19 -12.94
N LEU A 311 -3.56 8.00 -12.21
CA LEU A 311 -4.66 8.77 -12.80
C LEU A 311 -4.17 9.78 -13.83
N GLU A 312 -3.10 10.51 -13.52
CA GLU A 312 -2.46 11.44 -14.46
C GLU A 312 -1.95 10.71 -15.71
N SER A 313 -1.29 9.57 -15.52
CA SER A 313 -0.76 8.74 -16.61
C SER A 313 -1.86 8.19 -17.52
N LEU A 314 -3.04 7.90 -16.96
CA LEU A 314 -4.22 7.50 -17.72
C LEU A 314 -4.94 8.67 -18.43
N GLY A 315 -4.43 9.90 -18.31
CA GLY A 315 -5.04 11.11 -18.88
C GLY A 315 -6.19 11.69 -18.04
N PHE A 316 -6.36 11.22 -16.80
CA PHE A 316 -7.41 11.64 -15.88
C PHE A 316 -6.93 12.65 -14.82
N SER A 317 -6.12 13.62 -15.25
CA SER A 317 -5.63 14.70 -14.38
C SER A 317 -6.78 15.61 -13.89
N ASN A 318 -7.89 15.68 -14.63
CA ASN A 318 -9.08 16.45 -14.28
C ASN A 318 -10.14 15.59 -13.57
N GLN A 319 -10.80 16.13 -12.54
CA GLN A 319 -11.71 15.40 -11.65
C GLN A 319 -13.12 15.11 -12.24
N GLY A 320 -13.43 15.61 -13.44
CA GLY A 320 -14.78 15.56 -14.01
C GLY A 320 -15.15 14.24 -14.68
N ASP A 321 -14.18 13.61 -15.35
CA ASP A 321 -14.44 12.54 -16.33
C ASP A 321 -14.14 11.14 -15.78
N VAL A 322 -13.67 11.03 -14.54
CA VAL A 322 -13.25 9.78 -13.92
C VAL A 322 -13.88 9.60 -12.54
N LEU A 323 -14.18 8.36 -12.19
CA LEU A 323 -14.47 7.92 -10.83
C LEU A 323 -13.45 6.83 -10.42
N PRO A 324 -12.38 7.19 -9.72
CA PRO A 324 -11.47 6.22 -9.13
C PRO A 324 -12.10 5.53 -7.92
N ILE A 325 -11.94 4.20 -7.85
CA ILE A 325 -12.31 3.39 -6.70
C ILE A 325 -11.04 2.70 -6.20
N TYR A 326 -10.73 2.86 -4.91
CA TYR A 326 -9.62 2.17 -4.25
C TYR A 326 -10.16 1.20 -3.21
N ILE A 327 -9.69 -0.05 -3.20
CA ILE A 327 -10.03 -1.08 -2.20
C ILE A 327 -8.76 -1.52 -1.46
N GLY A 328 -8.77 -1.45 -0.12
CA GLY A 328 -7.60 -1.81 0.71
C GLY A 328 -7.94 -2.12 2.18
N ASP A 329 -7.06 -2.81 2.92
CA ASP A 329 -7.33 -3.30 4.29
C ASP A 329 -6.51 -2.62 5.41
N ASP A 330 -5.37 -2.02 5.05
CA ASP A 330 -4.33 -1.67 6.01
C ASP A 330 -4.01 -0.17 6.06
N ARG A 331 -3.20 0.22 7.05
CA ARG A 331 -2.89 1.63 7.33
C ARG A 331 -2.29 2.36 6.13
N THR A 332 -1.56 1.68 5.26
CA THR A 332 -0.96 2.32 4.08
C THR A 332 -1.98 2.70 3.00
N ASP A 333 -3.15 2.08 3.00
CA ASP A 333 -4.24 2.39 2.06
C ASP A 333 -4.97 3.68 2.44
N GLU A 334 -4.86 4.11 3.71
CA GLU A 334 -5.39 5.40 4.16
C GLU A 334 -4.84 6.59 3.37
N ASP A 335 -3.61 6.50 2.87
CA ASP A 335 -3.01 7.56 2.06
C ASP A 335 -3.75 7.67 0.71
N ALA A 336 -4.14 6.54 0.12
CA ALA A 336 -4.99 6.52 -1.07
C ALA A 336 -6.43 6.98 -0.77
N PHE A 337 -7.02 6.53 0.34
CA PHE A 337 -8.36 6.95 0.74
C PHE A 337 -8.45 8.46 0.98
N LYS A 338 -7.43 9.08 1.59
CA LYS A 338 -7.36 10.53 1.77
C LYS A 338 -7.36 11.28 0.44
N VAL A 339 -6.56 10.82 -0.53
CA VAL A 339 -6.50 11.41 -1.88
C VAL A 339 -7.87 11.32 -2.56
N LEU A 340 -8.57 10.19 -2.44
CA LEU A 340 -9.88 10.01 -3.06
C LEU A 340 -11.00 10.78 -2.33
N ARG A 341 -10.93 10.89 -1.00
CA ARG A 341 -11.88 11.67 -0.19
C ARG A 341 -11.72 13.17 -0.40
N LYS A 342 -10.49 13.64 -0.59
CA LYS A 342 -10.23 15.05 -0.84
C LYS A 342 -10.97 15.50 -2.10
N GLU A 343 -11.70 16.62 -1.96
CA GLU A 343 -12.52 17.19 -3.04
C GLU A 343 -13.53 16.20 -3.63
N ASP A 344 -13.87 15.15 -2.87
CA ASP A 344 -14.75 14.08 -3.30
C ASP A 344 -14.28 13.45 -4.64
N ARG A 345 -12.97 13.32 -4.87
CA ARG A 345 -12.42 12.84 -6.15
C ARG A 345 -12.85 11.41 -6.53
N GLY A 346 -13.07 10.54 -5.55
CA GLY A 346 -13.56 9.18 -5.77
C GLY A 346 -13.85 8.43 -4.47
N TYR A 347 -13.89 7.10 -4.54
CA TYR A 347 -14.31 6.27 -3.40
C TYR A 347 -13.21 5.34 -2.91
N GLY A 348 -12.81 5.54 -1.65
CA GLY A 348 -12.08 4.53 -0.89
C GLY A 348 -13.05 3.52 -0.25
N ILE A 349 -12.70 2.25 -0.30
CA ILE A 349 -13.43 1.13 0.29
C ILE A 349 -12.47 0.36 1.21
N LEU A 350 -12.76 0.37 2.51
CA LEU A 350 -11.97 -0.34 3.52
C LEU A 350 -12.39 -1.81 3.63
N VAL A 351 -11.45 -2.74 3.55
CA VAL A 351 -11.67 -4.15 3.84
C VAL A 351 -11.39 -4.42 5.32
N SER A 352 -12.44 -4.68 6.11
CA SER A 352 -12.28 -4.99 7.52
C SER A 352 -13.49 -5.68 8.13
N ALA A 353 -13.26 -6.81 8.79
CA ALA A 353 -14.27 -7.49 9.62
C ALA A 353 -14.36 -6.91 11.04
N VAL A 354 -13.54 -5.91 11.36
CA VAL A 354 -13.46 -5.28 12.69
C VAL A 354 -13.54 -3.77 12.53
N PRO A 355 -14.22 -3.03 13.43
CA PRO A 355 -14.29 -1.58 13.35
C PRO A 355 -12.91 -0.92 13.34
N LYS A 356 -12.69 -0.01 12.40
CA LYS A 356 -11.47 0.81 12.27
C LYS A 356 -11.84 2.22 11.83
N GLU A 357 -11.14 3.21 12.38
CA GLU A 357 -11.22 4.56 11.83
C GLU A 357 -10.51 4.62 10.48
N SER A 358 -11.11 5.32 9.52
CA SER A 358 -10.66 5.32 8.14
C SER A 358 -11.13 6.56 7.36
N ASN A 359 -10.39 6.91 6.31
CA ASN A 359 -10.80 7.87 5.30
C ASN A 359 -11.62 7.20 4.17
N ALA A 360 -11.84 5.89 4.18
CA ALA A 360 -12.74 5.23 3.24
C ALA A 360 -14.19 5.74 3.40
N PHE A 361 -14.96 5.75 2.31
CA PHE A 361 -16.39 6.07 2.35
C PHE A 361 -17.24 4.85 2.64
N PHE A 362 -16.79 3.69 2.18
CA PHE A 362 -17.51 2.44 2.30
C PHE A 362 -16.62 1.36 2.92
N SER A 363 -17.24 0.26 3.31
CA SER A 363 -16.53 -0.92 3.78
C SER A 363 -16.93 -2.19 3.01
N LEU A 364 -16.03 -3.17 3.02
CA LEU A 364 -16.29 -4.56 2.69
C LEU A 364 -15.74 -5.39 3.85
N ARG A 365 -16.40 -6.50 4.18
CA ARG A 365 -16.04 -7.28 5.37
C ARG A 365 -14.72 -8.01 5.22
N ASP A 366 -14.50 -8.64 4.08
CA ASP A 366 -13.33 -9.48 3.82
C ASP A 366 -13.10 -9.70 2.31
N THR A 367 -12.12 -10.54 1.98
CA THR A 367 -11.72 -10.84 0.60
C THR A 367 -12.84 -11.46 -0.25
N SER A 368 -13.85 -12.09 0.37
CA SER A 368 -14.99 -12.65 -0.38
C SER A 368 -15.93 -11.55 -0.85
N GLU A 369 -16.25 -10.58 0.01
CA GLU A 369 -17.06 -9.41 -0.38
C GLU A 369 -16.34 -8.50 -1.40
N VAL A 370 -14.99 -8.47 -1.37
CA VAL A 370 -14.21 -7.85 -2.45
C VAL A 370 -14.48 -8.54 -3.79
N GLN A 371 -14.50 -9.88 -3.82
CA GLN A 371 -14.82 -10.62 -5.04
C GLN A 371 -16.23 -10.30 -5.52
N ASP A 372 -17.21 -10.35 -4.62
CA ASP A 372 -18.60 -10.04 -4.94
C ASP A 372 -18.74 -8.63 -5.52
N PHE A 373 -18.02 -7.65 -4.97
CA PHE A 373 -18.04 -6.28 -5.47
C PHE A 373 -17.49 -6.19 -6.90
N LEU A 374 -16.39 -6.89 -7.19
CA LEU A 374 -15.84 -6.97 -8.56
C LEU A 374 -16.80 -7.69 -9.52
N ASP A 375 -17.48 -8.75 -9.05
CA ASP A 375 -18.47 -9.49 -9.84
C ASP A 375 -19.74 -8.63 -10.10
N PHE A 376 -20.10 -7.71 -9.19
CA PHE A 376 -21.17 -6.72 -9.41
C PHE A 376 -20.74 -5.70 -10.48
N LEU A 377 -19.51 -5.20 -10.42
CA LEU A 377 -18.96 -4.29 -11.43
C LEU A 377 -18.93 -4.93 -12.82
N LEU A 378 -18.54 -6.21 -12.89
CA LEU A 378 -18.51 -6.96 -14.14
C LEU A 378 -19.89 -7.08 -14.77
N ARG A 379 -20.89 -7.52 -14.00
CA ARG A 379 -22.28 -7.64 -14.50
C ARG A 379 -22.82 -6.31 -15.01
N MET A 380 -22.58 -5.23 -14.28
CA MET A 380 -22.97 -3.89 -14.73
C MET A 380 -22.31 -3.51 -16.07
N ALA A 381 -21.03 -3.84 -16.26
CA ALA A 381 -20.32 -3.55 -17.49
C ALA A 381 -20.82 -4.38 -18.69
N GLU A 382 -21.13 -5.67 -18.45
CA GLU A 382 -21.69 -6.58 -19.46
C GLU A 382 -23.10 -6.14 -19.89
N ASP A 383 -23.95 -5.76 -18.95
CA ASP A 383 -25.30 -5.24 -19.23
C ASP A 383 -25.24 -3.94 -20.04
N ALA A 384 -24.37 -3.01 -19.66
CA ALA A 384 -24.20 -1.74 -20.38
C ALA A 384 -23.70 -1.96 -21.82
N ASN A 385 -22.78 -2.90 -22.02
CA ASN A 385 -22.26 -3.24 -23.34
C ASN A 385 -23.31 -3.93 -24.22
N THR A 386 -24.13 -4.81 -23.64
CA THR A 386 -25.23 -5.48 -24.34
C THR A 386 -26.25 -4.47 -24.86
N LEU A 387 -26.66 -3.51 -24.00
CA LEU A 387 -27.57 -2.44 -24.37
C LEU A 387 -26.99 -1.52 -25.46
N GLU A 388 -25.68 -1.27 -25.45
CA GLU A 388 -25.03 -0.46 -26.48
C GLU A 388 -25.01 -1.18 -27.85
N ILE A 389 -24.79 -2.49 -27.87
CA ILE A 389 -24.86 -3.32 -29.08
C ILE A 389 -26.27 -3.34 -29.65
N GLU A 390 -27.30 -3.48 -28.82
CA GLU A 390 -28.70 -3.46 -29.25
C GLU A 390 -29.10 -2.10 -29.85
N ARG A 391 -28.64 -0.98 -29.26
CA ARG A 391 -28.86 0.36 -29.83
C ARG A 391 -28.22 0.53 -31.20
N ARG A 392 -26.98 0.08 -31.37
CA ARG A 392 -26.29 0.13 -32.68
C ARG A 392 -26.94 -0.77 -33.73
N SER A 393 -27.58 -1.85 -33.30
CA SER A 393 -28.27 -2.80 -34.19
C SER A 393 -29.67 -2.31 -34.62
N THR A 394 -30.21 -1.28 -33.96
CA THR A 394 -31.55 -0.72 -34.22
C THR A 394 -31.53 0.65 -34.90
N GLU A 395 -30.36 1.23 -35.17
CA GLU A 395 -30.24 2.39 -36.06
C GLU A 395 -30.58 1.95 -37.50
N PRO A 396 -31.63 2.49 -38.13
CA PRO A 396 -31.94 2.18 -39.51
C PRO A 396 -30.79 2.67 -40.38
N TYR A 397 -30.31 1.81 -41.30
CA TYR A 397 -29.48 2.25 -42.42
C TYR A 397 -30.12 3.50 -43.01
N GLY A 398 -29.44 4.64 -42.86
CA GLY A 398 -29.88 5.90 -43.43
C GLY A 398 -30.13 5.66 -44.91
N TYR A 399 -31.35 5.91 -45.36
CA TYR A 399 -31.62 6.09 -46.77
C TYR A 399 -30.75 7.26 -47.22
N ASP A 400 -29.73 6.97 -48.03
CA ASP A 400 -29.11 7.96 -48.90
C ASP A 400 -30.25 8.58 -49.73
N THR A 401 -30.63 9.80 -49.39
CA THR A 401 -31.45 10.64 -50.26
C THR A 401 -30.51 11.32 -51.24
N ASP A 402 -30.54 10.78 -52.47
CA ASP A 402 -30.20 11.34 -53.80
C ASP A 402 -28.97 12.25 -53.98
#